data_AF-A0A101WB26-F1
#
_entry.id   AF-A0A101WB26-F1
#
_cell.length_a   1.000
_cell.length_b   1.000
_cell.length_c   1.000
_cell.angle_alpha   90.00
_cell.angle_beta   90.00
_cell.angle_gamma   90.00
#
_symmetry.space_group_name_H-M   'P 1'
#
loop_
_entity.id
_entity.type
_entity.pdbx_description
1 polymer ?
#
loop_
_entity_poly.entity_id
_entity_poly.type
_entity_poly.pdbx_seq_one_letter_code
_entity_poly.pdbx_strand_id
1 'polypeptide(L)' 'MKYQEGYVGTKAELSDFIKKVFPELFAGKLVVEGQTVRIPSDHALEYKVKYDSAGAIGIKISWEDETEEEEQEFEI' A
#
# COMPACT_ATOMS: atom_id res chain seq x y z
N MET A 1 1.92 5.89 9.38
CA MET A 1 0.77 6.82 9.25
C MET A 1 -0.48 6.03 8.81
N LYS A 2 -1.70 6.35 9.29
CA LYS A 2 -2.94 5.64 8.89
C LYS A 2 -3.76 6.53 7.96
N TYR A 3 -3.53 6.37 6.65
CA TYR A 3 -4.36 6.99 5.62
C TYR A 3 -5.47 6.02 5.19
N GLN A 4 -6.70 6.49 5.17
CA GLN A 4 -7.85 5.72 4.70
C GLN A 4 -8.75 6.62 3.86
N GLU A 5 -8.68 6.45 2.55
CA GLU A 5 -9.63 7.07 1.62
C GLU A 5 -10.81 6.12 1.39
N GLY A 6 -12.02 6.66 1.50
CA GLY A 6 -13.26 5.93 1.29
C GLY A 6 -13.81 6.18 -0.10
N TYR A 7 -13.87 5.15 -0.92
CA TYR A 7 -14.49 5.20 -2.25
C TYR A 7 -15.77 4.35 -2.25
N VAL A 8 -16.86 4.87 -2.81
CA VAL A 8 -18.11 4.13 -3.02
C VAL A 8 -18.38 4.10 -4.52
N GLY A 9 -18.49 2.89 -5.09
CA GLY A 9 -18.69 2.71 -6.53
C GLY A 9 -19.22 1.31 -6.85
N THR A 10 -19.47 1.08 -8.13
CA THR A 10 -19.90 -0.23 -8.64
C THR A 10 -18.76 -1.24 -8.65
N LYS A 11 -19.11 -2.53 -8.80
CA LYS A 11 -18.11 -3.61 -8.97
C LYS A 11 -17.16 -3.34 -10.15
N ALA A 12 -17.65 -2.72 -11.22
CA ALA A 12 -16.84 -2.40 -12.40
C ALA A 12 -15.80 -1.32 -12.07
N GLU A 13 -16.21 -0.25 -11.37
CA GLU A 13 -15.31 0.82 -10.93
C GLU A 13 -14.27 0.32 -9.94
N LEU A 14 -14.67 -0.53 -8.97
CA LEU A 14 -13.72 -1.18 -8.06
C LEU A 14 -12.70 -2.04 -8.82
N SER A 15 -13.15 -2.81 -9.81
CA SER A 15 -12.26 -3.65 -10.60
C SER A 15 -11.28 -2.83 -11.44
N ASP A 16 -11.72 -1.71 -12.01
CA ASP A 16 -10.86 -0.82 -12.79
C ASP A 16 -9.83 -0.13 -11.88
N PHE A 17 -10.29 0.34 -10.72
CA PHE A 17 -9.44 0.94 -9.69
C PHE A 17 -8.33 -0.02 -9.25
N ILE A 18 -8.67 -1.27 -8.89
CA ILE A 18 -7.69 -2.28 -8.48
C ILE A 18 -6.68 -2.55 -9.61
N LYS A 19 -7.15 -2.67 -10.86
CA LYS A 19 -6.31 -2.92 -12.04
C LYS A 19 -5.38 -1.76 -12.37
N LYS A 20 -5.66 -0.56 -11.88
CA LYS A 20 -4.79 0.61 -12.05
C LYS A 20 -3.84 0.76 -10.87
N VAL A 21 -4.37 0.77 -9.65
CA VAL A 21 -3.62 1.07 -8.42
C VAL A 21 -2.60 -0.02 -8.09
N PHE A 22 -2.94 -1.30 -8.17
CA PHE A 22 -1.99 -2.36 -7.82
C PHE A 22 -0.78 -2.38 -8.74
N PRO A 23 -0.92 -2.32 -10.08
CA PRO A 23 0.24 -2.21 -10.96
C PRO A 23 1.08 -0.96 -10.72
N GLU A 24 0.45 0.20 -10.46
CA GLU A 24 1.19 1.43 -10.12
C GLU A 24 1.95 1.30 -8.79
N LEU A 25 1.36 0.63 -7.80
CA LEU A 25 2.00 0.33 -6.51
C LEU A 25 3.21 -0.58 -6.68
N PHE A 26 3.06 -1.70 -7.38
CA PHE A 26 4.16 -2.63 -7.66
C PHE A 26 5.24 -2.03 -8.57
N ALA A 27 4.88 -1.05 -9.41
CA ALA A 27 5.84 -0.29 -10.21
C ALA A 27 6.52 0.86 -9.44
N GLY A 28 6.16 1.10 -8.16
CA GLY A 28 6.69 2.21 -7.36
C GLY A 28 6.31 3.59 -7.89
N LYS A 29 5.19 3.68 -8.62
CA LYS A 29 4.66 4.91 -9.24
C LYS A 29 3.39 5.41 -8.58
N LEU A 30 2.84 4.65 -7.63
CA LEU A 30 1.66 5.08 -6.90
C LEU A 30 2.00 6.28 -6.02
N VAL A 31 1.38 7.42 -6.32
CA VAL A 31 1.48 8.63 -5.51
C VAL A 31 0.19 8.79 -4.73
N VAL A 32 0.28 8.77 -3.40
CA VAL A 32 -0.83 9.02 -2.48
C VAL A 32 -0.56 10.35 -1.79
N GLU A 33 -1.44 11.34 -1.98
CA GLU A 33 -1.32 12.71 -1.42
C GLU A 33 0.06 13.36 -1.58
N GLY A 34 0.76 13.09 -2.69
CA GLY A 34 2.09 13.64 -2.97
C GLY A 34 3.27 12.82 -2.44
N GLN A 35 3.01 11.74 -1.70
CA GLN A 35 4.02 10.76 -1.29
C GLN A 35 4.03 9.56 -2.25
N THR A 36 5.19 9.23 -2.79
CA THR A 36 5.34 8.04 -3.64
C THR A 36 5.48 6.81 -2.75
N VAL A 37 4.52 5.89 -2.83
CA VAL A 37 4.58 4.61 -2.12
C VAL A 37 5.51 3.69 -2.89
N ARG A 38 6.56 3.20 -2.23
CA ARG A 38 7.50 2.22 -2.79
C ARG A 38 7.50 0.97 -1.94
N ILE A 39 7.31 -0.17 -2.60
CA ILE A 39 7.46 -1.47 -1.97
C ILE A 39 8.91 -1.93 -2.19
N PRO A 40 9.66 -2.29 -1.13
CA PRO A 40 11.01 -2.81 -1.28
C PRO A 40 11.02 -4.11 -2.10
N SER A 41 11.98 -4.23 -3.02
CA SER A 41 12.14 -5.42 -3.87
C SER A 41 12.94 -6.54 -3.19
N ASP A 42 13.72 -6.18 -2.16
CA ASP A 42 14.65 -7.07 -1.46
C ASP A 42 14.12 -7.58 -0.11
N HIS A 43 12.96 -7.07 0.36
CA HIS A 43 12.39 -7.46 1.65
C HIS A 43 11.18 -8.38 1.48
N ALA A 44 10.93 -9.21 2.49
CA ALA A 44 9.74 -10.03 2.56
C ALA A 44 8.50 -9.15 2.80
N LEU A 45 7.44 -9.38 2.02
CA LEU A 45 6.15 -8.71 2.20
C LEU A 45 5.26 -9.56 3.11
N GLU A 46 4.81 -9.00 4.23
CA GLU A 46 3.76 -9.60 5.05
C GLU A 46 2.39 -9.18 4.50
N TYR A 47 1.57 -10.15 4.08
CA TYR A 47 0.21 -9.89 3.63
C TYR A 47 -0.81 -10.70 4.44
N LYS A 48 -1.89 -10.02 4.83
CA LYS A 48 -3.01 -10.61 5.57
C LYS A 48 -4.31 -10.29 4.86
N VAL A 49 -5.04 -11.35 4.50
CA VAL A 49 -6.37 -11.24 3.90
C VAL A 49 -7.40 -11.70 4.92
N LYS A 50 -8.39 -10.85 5.19
CA LYS A 50 -9.54 -11.15 6.04
C LYS A 50 -10.79 -11.21 5.18
N TYR A 51 -11.59 -12.26 5.39
CA TYR A 51 -12.89 -12.45 4.76
C TYR A 51 -13.97 -12.37 5.83
N ASP A 52 -14.94 -11.49 5.64
CA ASP A 52 -16.11 -11.41 6.49
C ASP A 52 -17.31 -12.05 5.79
N SER A 53 -18.10 -12.83 6.53
CA SER A 53 -19.28 -13.51 5.96
C SER A 53 -20.37 -12.52 5.50
N ALA A 54 -20.34 -11.27 5.95
CA ALA A 54 -21.24 -10.21 5.48
C ALA A 54 -20.80 -9.57 4.14
N GLY A 55 -19.80 -10.11 3.46
CA GLY A 55 -19.36 -9.64 2.14
C GLY A 55 -18.28 -8.56 2.17
N ALA A 56 -17.53 -8.45 3.26
CA ALA A 56 -16.37 -7.57 3.33
C ALA A 56 -15.07 -8.36 3.11
N ILE A 57 -14.16 -7.80 2.30
CA ILE A 57 -12.79 -8.31 2.15
C ILE A 57 -11.82 -7.21 2.55
N GLY A 58 -10.89 -7.53 3.45
CA GLY A 58 -9.82 -6.64 3.88
C GLY A 58 -8.48 -7.23 3.50
N ILE A 59 -7.70 -6.51 2.68
CA ILE A 59 -6.33 -6.89 2.32
C ILE A 59 -5.40 -5.89 3.01
N LYS A 60 -4.53 -6.38 3.88
CA LYS A 60 -3.45 -5.59 4.47
C LYS A 60 -2.13 -6.13 3.96
N ILE A 61 -1.34 -5.26 3.35
CA ILE A 61 0.03 -5.54 2.93
C ILE A 61 0.93 -4.67 3.82
N SER A 62 2.00 -5.22 4.35
CA SER A 62 2.94 -4.54 5.23
C SER A 62 4.33 -5.04 4.89
N TRP A 63 5.28 -4.12 4.87
CA TRP A 63 6.69 -4.39 4.69
C TRP A 63 7.44 -3.59 5.73
N GLU A 64 8.61 -4.08 6.12
CA GLU A 64 9.55 -3.29 6.91
C GLU A 64 10.13 -2.24 5.96
N ASP A 65 9.88 -0.98 6.28
CA ASP A 65 10.45 0.15 5.56
C ASP A 65 11.80 0.44 6.23
N GLU A 66 12.91 0.19 5.54
CA GLU A 66 14.25 0.47 6.07
C GLU A 66 14.53 1.98 6.17
N THR A 67 13.58 2.84 5.77
CA THR A 67 13.74 4.30 5.86
C THR A 67 13.61 4.90 7.26
N GLU A 68 13.46 4.09 8.32
CA GLU A 68 13.55 4.58 9.71
C GLU A 68 14.96 4.44 10.34
N GLU A 69 16.00 4.07 9.58
CA GLU A 69 17.39 3.99 10.09
C GLU A 69 18.46 4.55 9.11
N GLU A 70 18.32 5.76 8.57
CA GLU A 70 19.47 6.46 7.93
C GLU A 70 19.57 7.99 8.21
N GLU A 71 18.90 8.53 9.24
CA GLU A 71 18.99 9.95 9.62
C GLU A 71 19.70 10.25 10.96
N GLN A 72 20.48 9.33 11.51
CA GLN A 72 21.37 9.64 12.64
C GLN A 72 22.77 9.07 12.40
N GLU A 73 23.67 9.93 11.93
CA GLU A 73 25.09 10.03 12.33
C GLU A 73 25.88 10.82 11.27
N PHE A 74 25.74 12.14 11.29
CA PHE A 74 26.86 13.04 10.97
C PHE A 74 26.78 14.23 11.92
N GLU A 75 27.00 13.96 13.20
CA GLU A 75 27.57 14.97 14.09
C GLU A 75 28.82 14.35 14.70
N ILE A 76 29.99 14.78 14.18
CA ILE A 76 31.24 15.19 14.86
C ILE A 76 32.33 15.36 13.80
#